data_AF-A0AAD4TVS5-F1
#
_entry.id   AF-A0AAD4TVS5-F1
#
_cell.length_a   1.000
_cell.length_b   1.000
_cell.length_c   1.000
_cell.angle_alpha   90.00
_cell.angle_beta   90.00
_cell.angle_gamma   90.00
#
_symmetry.space_group_name_H-M   'P 1'
#
loop_
_entity.id
_entity.type
_entity.pdbx_description
1 polymer ?
#
loop_
_entity_poly.entity_id
_entity_poly.type
_entity_poly.pdbx_seq_one_letter_code
_entity_poly.pdbx_strand_id
1 'polypeptide(L)'
;MAKLLQQPPKFLRAEWQIANKNQYHRAEAQRSRSERLVAESQRLVDEIEKTTRKSQSDVNKKLEQRLEEVRFWRKELDGKLEQLVYATEDLLLYQTRLEKALESFKEPLRITEKCLEYREKRVGIDLVHDEVEQELIKEEEIIRGVMTLLTRTLEETREQIRLNRSAKYNLEKDLRDKFTAITIDDICFSLNNNSPNIKYSENVVRVEPNSVSLEDWLDFSNTNVEKADKQRNNSLTLKALVDRILSQTANDLRRQCDVVDTAFKNGLKETKDARDTLALHLDKQALDFGGLERVLALLWASFVTDCCKEQAVSLLQALDPPLRSMERHCMLSDIPYDSEALCVHAHACVMEEIASQEKNIVVLEKAILDQEGPAKVAHTRLETRTHRPNVELCRDVAQYRLIKEVGEITHNVARLKETLAQAQAELKGLNRRQLALQEEIQIKENTIYIDEVLCMPMRKSIPPRDGDDHGEWAGGLHPEAVC
;
A
#
# COMPACT_ATOMS: atom_id res chain seq x y z
N MET A 1 57.77 51.51 51.73
CA MET A 1 57.06 51.27 53.01
C MET A 1 56.87 49.78 53.17
N ALA A 2 57.21 49.20 54.32
CA ALA A 2 56.85 47.82 54.61
C ALA A 2 55.37 47.74 55.00
N LYS A 3 54.61 46.80 54.45
CA LYS A 3 53.33 46.41 55.07
C LYS A 3 53.67 45.62 56.33
N LEU A 4 53.27 46.11 57.49
CA LEU A 4 53.23 45.31 58.71
C LEU A 4 52.34 44.09 58.43
N LEU A 5 52.85 42.90 58.73
CA LEU A 5 52.06 41.67 58.71
C LEU A 5 51.03 41.75 59.84
N GLN A 6 49.82 42.19 59.51
CA GLN A 6 48.68 42.14 60.43
C GLN A 6 48.43 40.67 60.81
N GLN A 7 48.21 40.41 62.09
CA GLN A 7 47.88 39.07 62.55
C GLN A 7 46.56 38.60 61.89
N PRO A 8 46.42 37.30 61.56
CA PRO A 8 45.17 36.79 60.99
C PRO A 8 43.96 37.12 61.88
N PRO A 9 42.80 37.48 61.29
CA PRO A 9 41.59 37.76 62.05
C PRO A 9 41.15 36.52 62.84
N LYS A 10 40.77 36.72 64.10
CA LYS A 10 40.24 35.66 64.95
C LYS A 10 38.71 35.65 64.86
N PHE A 11 38.15 34.51 64.47
CA PHE A 11 36.71 34.30 64.34
C PHE A 11 36.06 33.89 65.67
N LEU A 12 34.79 34.26 65.84
CA LEU A 12 33.95 33.83 66.96
C LEU A 12 33.51 32.36 66.79
N ARG A 13 33.26 31.67 67.90
CA ARG A 13 32.78 30.27 67.87
C ARG A 13 31.47 30.11 67.07
N ALA A 14 30.59 31.10 67.13
CA ALA A 14 29.35 31.14 66.34
C ALA A 14 29.62 31.25 64.83
N GLU A 15 30.60 32.06 64.41
CA GLU A 15 30.99 32.22 63.00
C GLU A 15 31.56 30.90 62.44
N TRP A 16 32.41 30.22 63.21
CA TRP A 16 32.93 28.88 62.88
C TRP A 16 31.81 27.83 62.77
N GLN A 17 30.83 27.84 63.69
CA GLN A 17 29.67 26.94 63.65
C GLN A 17 28.80 27.21 62.40
N ILE A 18 28.55 28.48 62.09
CA ILE A 18 27.80 28.91 60.91
C ILE A 18 28.54 28.53 59.62
N ALA A 19 29.85 28.75 59.54
CA ALA A 19 30.67 28.40 58.37
C ALA A 19 30.62 26.89 58.06
N ASN A 20 30.88 26.05 59.07
CA ASN A 20 30.85 24.59 58.91
C ASN A 20 29.43 24.10 58.54
N LYS A 21 28.39 24.61 59.21
CA LYS A 21 26.98 24.26 58.92
C LYS A 21 26.58 24.69 57.51
N ASN A 22 27.03 25.85 57.05
CA ASN A 22 26.81 26.31 55.67
C ASN A 22 27.55 25.45 54.64
N GLN A 23 28.77 24.98 54.93
CA GLN A 23 29.51 24.09 54.03
C GLN A 23 28.81 22.72 53.91
N TYR A 24 28.34 22.15 55.02
CA TYR A 24 27.52 20.93 55.00
C TYR A 24 26.23 21.14 54.20
N HIS A 25 25.44 22.18 54.50
CA HIS A 25 24.21 22.46 53.75
C HIS A 25 24.42 22.75 52.26
N ARG A 26 25.59 23.27 51.86
CA ARG A 26 25.96 23.44 50.43
C ARG A 26 26.30 22.12 49.74
N ALA A 27 26.87 21.15 50.45
CA ALA A 27 27.07 19.80 49.94
C ALA A 27 25.72 19.06 49.86
N GLU A 28 24.93 19.10 50.92
CA GLU A 28 23.62 18.46 51.02
C GLU A 28 22.63 18.97 49.97
N ALA A 29 22.50 20.29 49.83
CA ALA A 29 21.65 20.89 48.80
C ALA A 29 22.19 20.68 47.36
N GLN A 30 23.40 20.14 47.19
CA GLN A 30 23.97 19.75 45.90
C GLN A 30 23.78 18.26 45.62
N ARG A 31 23.98 17.40 46.62
CA ARG A 31 23.56 15.99 46.63
C ARG A 31 22.10 15.86 46.19
N SER A 32 21.18 16.53 46.89
CA SER A 32 19.74 16.51 46.60
C SER A 32 19.31 17.17 45.26
N ARG A 33 20.20 17.87 44.56
CA ARG A 33 19.98 18.28 43.16
C ARG A 33 20.42 17.20 42.19
N SER A 34 21.59 16.60 42.42
CA SER A 34 22.14 15.61 41.52
C SER A 34 21.38 14.28 41.61
N GLU A 35 21.03 13.80 42.82
CA GLU A 35 20.10 12.67 43.04
C GLU A 35 18.80 12.82 42.22
N ARG A 36 18.24 14.03 42.21
CA ARG A 36 17.02 14.39 41.49
C ARG A 36 17.23 14.41 39.98
N LEU A 37 18.35 14.95 39.52
CA LEU A 37 18.72 14.97 38.10
C LEU A 37 18.99 13.54 37.58
N VAL A 38 19.59 12.66 38.38
CA VAL A 38 19.75 11.23 38.06
C VAL A 38 18.38 10.54 37.99
N ALA A 39 17.50 10.76 38.96
CA ALA A 39 16.14 10.21 38.95
C ALA A 39 15.29 10.74 37.78
N GLU A 40 15.44 12.01 37.39
CA GLU A 40 14.79 12.61 36.23
C GLU A 40 15.37 12.07 34.91
N SER A 41 16.69 11.91 34.83
CA SER A 41 17.39 11.30 33.69
C SER A 41 16.93 9.87 33.43
N GLN A 42 16.84 9.02 34.47
CA GLN A 42 16.36 7.65 34.32
C GLN A 42 14.90 7.62 33.86
N ARG A 43 14.02 8.45 34.43
CA ARG A 43 12.61 8.57 33.99
C ARG A 43 12.50 9.01 32.53
N LEU A 44 13.34 9.95 32.10
CA LEU A 44 13.40 10.43 30.72
C LEU A 44 13.83 9.33 29.75
N VAL A 45 14.87 8.56 30.09
CA VAL A 45 15.33 7.41 29.29
C VAL A 45 14.23 6.35 29.19
N ASP A 46 13.59 6.00 30.31
CA ASP A 46 12.46 5.08 30.38
C ASP A 46 11.25 5.55 29.52
N GLU A 47 10.90 6.83 29.59
CA GLU A 47 9.82 7.43 28.79
C GLU A 47 10.15 7.38 27.30
N ILE A 48 11.38 7.73 26.92
CA ILE A 48 11.83 7.76 25.54
C ILE A 48 11.91 6.35 24.96
N GLU A 49 12.40 5.36 25.69
CA GLU A 49 12.44 3.98 25.21
C GLU A 49 11.01 3.44 24.97
N LYS A 50 10.09 3.69 25.92
CA LYS A 50 8.68 3.26 25.84
C LYS A 50 7.93 3.98 24.70
N THR A 51 8.16 5.27 24.49
CA THR A 51 7.54 6.04 23.39
C THR A 51 8.11 5.68 22.02
N THR A 52 9.43 5.54 21.88
CA THR A 52 10.07 5.10 20.62
C THR A 52 9.61 3.69 20.23
N ARG A 53 9.62 2.73 21.17
CA ARG A 53 9.13 1.35 20.93
C ARG A 53 7.65 1.33 20.49
N LYS A 54 6.82 2.17 21.10
CA LYS A 54 5.40 2.35 20.72
C LYS A 54 5.24 2.99 19.34
N SER A 55 6.07 3.98 18.98
CA SER A 55 6.08 4.58 17.65
C SER A 55 6.40 3.55 16.57
N GLN A 56 7.49 2.80 16.73
CA GLN A 56 7.89 1.80 15.74
C GLN A 56 6.82 0.71 15.54
N SER A 57 6.16 0.28 16.63
CA SER A 57 5.05 -0.68 16.56
C SER A 57 3.82 -0.13 15.82
N ASP A 58 3.50 1.16 15.98
CA ASP A 58 2.39 1.81 15.28
C ASP A 58 2.72 2.00 13.79
N VAL A 59 3.94 2.46 13.47
CA VAL A 59 4.47 2.55 12.10
C VAL A 59 4.45 1.20 11.39
N ASN A 60 4.95 0.13 12.04
CA ASN A 60 4.94 -1.22 11.46
C ASN A 60 3.49 -1.66 11.14
N LYS A 61 2.55 -1.41 12.04
CA LYS A 61 1.13 -1.70 11.83
C LYS A 61 0.50 -0.85 10.71
N LYS A 62 0.95 0.38 10.50
CA LYS A 62 0.49 1.21 9.36
C LYS A 62 1.06 0.76 8.02
N LEU A 63 2.30 0.27 7.99
CA LEU A 63 2.89 -0.36 6.81
C LEU A 63 2.17 -1.69 6.47
N GLU A 64 1.88 -2.52 7.48
CA GLU A 64 1.09 -3.75 7.36
C GLU A 64 -0.31 -3.47 6.79
N GLN A 65 -1.07 -2.55 7.40
CA GLN A 65 -2.40 -2.15 6.92
C GLN A 65 -2.39 -1.61 5.49
N ARG A 66 -1.33 -0.88 5.09
CA ARG A 66 -1.18 -0.40 3.69
C ARG A 66 -0.81 -1.54 2.73
N LEU A 67 0.03 -2.49 3.15
CA LEU A 67 0.34 -3.69 2.37
C LEU A 67 -0.92 -4.54 2.11
N GLU A 68 -1.77 -4.73 3.12
CA GLU A 68 -3.07 -5.40 2.98
C GLU A 68 -3.97 -4.69 1.96
N GLU A 69 -4.10 -3.36 2.06
CA GLU A 69 -4.90 -2.52 1.16
C GLU A 69 -4.41 -2.59 -0.30
N VAL A 70 -3.10 -2.42 -0.55
CA VAL A 70 -2.54 -2.46 -1.91
C VAL A 70 -2.61 -3.89 -2.49
N ARG A 71 -2.45 -4.93 -1.66
CA ARG A 71 -2.62 -6.33 -2.07
C ARG A 71 -4.08 -6.67 -2.40
N PHE A 72 -5.05 -6.13 -1.66
CA PHE A 72 -6.47 -6.23 -2.00
C PHE A 72 -6.76 -5.58 -3.36
N TRP A 73 -6.35 -4.32 -3.56
CA TRP A 73 -6.58 -3.62 -4.82
C TRP A 73 -5.89 -4.28 -6.01
N ARG A 74 -4.67 -4.82 -5.81
CA ARG A 74 -4.02 -5.65 -6.83
C ARG A 74 -4.89 -6.85 -7.19
N LYS A 75 -5.44 -7.59 -6.21
CA LYS A 75 -6.28 -8.77 -6.47
C LYS A 75 -7.57 -8.44 -7.23
N GLU A 76 -8.24 -7.34 -6.86
CA GLU A 76 -9.44 -6.90 -7.57
C GLU A 76 -9.14 -6.51 -9.02
N LEU A 77 -8.07 -5.74 -9.27
CA LEU A 77 -7.62 -5.39 -10.62
C LEU A 77 -7.28 -6.63 -11.46
N ASP A 78 -6.65 -7.65 -10.85
CA ASP A 78 -6.26 -8.92 -11.50
C ASP A 78 -7.50 -9.73 -11.91
N GLY A 79 -8.45 -9.94 -10.99
CA GLY A 79 -9.70 -10.65 -11.28
C GLY A 79 -10.59 -9.94 -12.31
N LYS A 80 -10.56 -8.60 -12.37
CA LYS A 80 -11.24 -7.82 -13.42
C LYS A 80 -10.52 -7.92 -14.76
N LEU A 81 -9.19 -8.04 -14.75
CA LEU A 81 -8.38 -8.27 -15.95
C LEU A 81 -8.67 -9.66 -16.55
N GLU A 82 -8.69 -10.73 -15.75
CA GLU A 82 -9.03 -12.09 -16.19
C GLU A 82 -10.41 -12.12 -16.88
N GLN A 83 -11.44 -11.56 -16.22
CA GLN A 83 -12.80 -11.51 -16.76
C GLN A 83 -12.92 -10.72 -18.07
N LEU A 84 -12.14 -9.64 -18.20
CA LEU A 84 -12.12 -8.81 -19.42
C LEU A 84 -11.32 -9.48 -20.55
N VAL A 85 -10.26 -10.23 -20.23
CA VAL A 85 -9.52 -11.07 -21.20
C VAL A 85 -10.44 -12.13 -21.77
N TYR A 86 -11.10 -12.92 -20.90
CA TYR A 86 -12.06 -13.95 -21.32
C TYR A 86 -13.17 -13.37 -22.22
N ALA A 87 -13.79 -12.25 -21.82
CA ALA A 87 -14.82 -11.59 -22.63
C ALA A 87 -14.31 -11.06 -23.99
N THR A 88 -13.00 -10.77 -24.11
CA THR A 88 -12.38 -10.35 -25.37
C THR A 88 -12.08 -11.53 -26.29
N GLU A 89 -11.66 -12.66 -25.72
CA GLU A 89 -11.43 -13.91 -26.45
C GLU A 89 -12.75 -14.50 -26.99
N ASP A 90 -13.80 -14.46 -26.17
CA ASP A 90 -15.17 -14.81 -26.56
C ASP A 90 -15.68 -13.92 -27.71
N LEU A 91 -15.51 -12.59 -27.64
CA LEU A 91 -15.86 -11.70 -28.75
C LEU A 91 -15.05 -11.95 -30.04
N LEU A 92 -13.80 -12.41 -29.97
CA LEU A 92 -13.01 -12.76 -31.15
C LEU A 92 -13.56 -14.01 -31.87
N LEU A 93 -14.11 -14.98 -31.12
CA LEU A 93 -14.84 -16.11 -31.71
C LEU A 93 -16.13 -15.63 -32.40
N TYR A 94 -16.84 -14.66 -31.81
CA TYR A 94 -18.05 -14.08 -32.39
C TYR A 94 -17.75 -13.20 -33.62
N GLN A 95 -16.65 -12.45 -33.63
CA GLN A 95 -16.14 -11.76 -34.82
C GLN A 95 -15.90 -12.75 -35.97
N THR A 96 -15.19 -13.85 -35.68
CA THR A 96 -14.89 -14.92 -36.66
C THR A 96 -16.17 -15.58 -37.20
N ARG A 97 -17.21 -15.72 -36.36
CA ARG A 97 -18.51 -16.29 -36.74
C ARG A 97 -19.33 -15.34 -37.63
N LEU A 98 -19.31 -14.02 -37.34
CA LEU A 98 -19.90 -12.99 -38.20
C LEU A 98 -19.21 -12.92 -39.58
N GLU A 99 -17.88 -12.96 -39.61
CA GLU A 99 -17.09 -12.97 -40.84
C GLU A 99 -17.40 -14.18 -41.72
N LYS A 100 -17.49 -15.39 -41.13
CA LYS A 100 -17.91 -16.61 -41.83
C LYS A 100 -19.36 -16.56 -42.32
N ALA A 101 -20.28 -15.97 -41.55
CA ALA A 101 -21.66 -15.79 -41.97
C ALA A 101 -21.75 -14.87 -43.20
N LEU A 102 -21.09 -13.71 -43.16
CA LEU A 102 -21.00 -12.78 -44.30
C LEU A 102 -20.43 -13.43 -45.56
N GLU A 103 -19.40 -14.26 -45.44
CA GLU A 103 -18.84 -15.00 -46.57
C GLU A 103 -19.86 -15.98 -47.17
N SER A 104 -20.61 -16.68 -46.31
CA SER A 104 -21.58 -17.70 -46.74
C SER A 104 -22.78 -17.16 -47.52
N PHE A 105 -23.12 -15.86 -47.41
CA PHE A 105 -24.22 -15.24 -48.14
C PHE A 105 -23.84 -14.74 -49.55
N LYS A 106 -22.54 -14.67 -49.90
CA LYS A 106 -22.10 -14.17 -51.22
C LYS A 106 -22.52 -15.08 -52.37
N GLU A 107 -22.37 -16.39 -52.22
CA GLU A 107 -22.70 -17.35 -53.28
C GLU A 107 -24.22 -17.47 -53.51
N PRO A 108 -25.08 -17.53 -52.47
CA PRO A 108 -26.53 -17.34 -52.62
C PRO A 108 -26.89 -16.07 -53.39
N LEU A 109 -26.37 -14.90 -53.01
CA LEU A 109 -26.63 -13.64 -53.72
C LEU A 109 -26.27 -13.75 -55.21
N ARG A 110 -25.07 -14.26 -55.50
CA ARG A 110 -24.56 -14.47 -56.86
C ARG A 110 -25.36 -15.51 -57.66
N ILE A 111 -26.13 -16.37 -57.01
CA ILE A 111 -27.05 -17.31 -57.65
C ILE A 111 -28.38 -16.60 -57.94
N THR A 112 -28.97 -15.90 -56.97
CA THR A 112 -30.21 -15.12 -57.13
C THR A 112 -30.09 -14.06 -58.23
N GLU A 113 -29.03 -13.24 -58.19
CA GLU A 113 -28.67 -12.26 -59.23
C GLU A 113 -28.62 -12.91 -60.63
N LYS A 114 -28.03 -14.12 -60.72
CA LYS A 114 -27.86 -14.85 -61.98
C LYS A 114 -29.15 -15.55 -62.45
N CYS A 115 -30.03 -15.94 -61.54
CA CYS A 115 -31.37 -16.43 -61.88
C CYS A 115 -32.21 -15.32 -62.52
N LEU A 116 -32.12 -14.09 -62.00
CA LEU A 116 -32.71 -12.91 -62.63
C LEU A 116 -32.09 -12.62 -64.00
N GLU A 117 -30.75 -12.58 -64.10
CA GLU A 117 -30.01 -12.39 -65.36
C GLU A 117 -30.42 -13.42 -66.46
N TYR A 118 -30.75 -14.66 -66.09
CA TYR A 118 -31.25 -15.66 -67.03
C TYR A 118 -32.73 -15.48 -67.41
N ARG A 119 -33.57 -14.93 -66.53
CA ARG A 119 -34.98 -14.65 -66.81
C ARG A 119 -35.18 -13.47 -67.76
N GLU A 120 -34.34 -12.44 -67.66
CA GLU A 120 -34.30 -11.31 -68.62
C GLU A 120 -34.06 -11.76 -70.07
N LYS A 121 -33.51 -12.96 -70.29
CA LYS A 121 -33.24 -13.55 -71.62
C LYS A 121 -34.43 -14.33 -72.21
N ARG A 122 -35.60 -14.33 -71.56
CA ARG A 122 -36.85 -14.85 -72.17
C ARG A 122 -37.28 -13.98 -73.35
N VAL A 123 -38.10 -14.53 -74.25
CA VAL A 123 -38.40 -13.92 -75.55
C VAL A 123 -39.91 -13.83 -75.78
N GLY A 124 -40.37 -12.70 -76.31
CA GLY A 124 -41.78 -12.50 -76.66
C GLY A 124 -42.68 -12.45 -75.42
N ILE A 125 -43.80 -13.17 -75.47
CA ILE A 125 -44.81 -13.16 -74.39
C ILE A 125 -44.32 -13.84 -73.09
N ASP A 126 -43.31 -14.70 -73.17
CA ASP A 126 -42.75 -15.42 -72.01
C ASP A 126 -41.84 -14.54 -71.15
N LEU A 127 -41.43 -13.36 -71.64
CA LEU A 127 -40.73 -12.34 -70.85
C LEU A 127 -41.76 -11.61 -69.97
N VAL A 128 -42.21 -12.31 -68.92
CA VAL A 128 -43.29 -11.91 -68.02
C VAL A 128 -42.81 -11.76 -66.58
N HIS A 129 -43.31 -10.72 -65.92
CA HIS A 129 -43.08 -10.46 -64.50
C HIS A 129 -43.97 -11.35 -63.61
N ASP A 130 -43.59 -12.63 -63.52
CA ASP A 130 -44.28 -13.68 -62.79
C ASP A 130 -43.92 -13.73 -61.28
N GLU A 131 -44.61 -14.59 -60.52
CA GLU A 131 -44.38 -14.81 -59.08
C GLU A 131 -42.91 -15.15 -58.77
N VAL A 132 -42.25 -15.93 -59.64
CA VAL A 132 -40.86 -16.35 -59.44
C VAL A 132 -39.89 -15.17 -59.56
N GLU A 133 -40.17 -14.22 -60.45
CA GLU A 133 -39.37 -12.98 -60.53
C GLU A 133 -39.53 -12.11 -59.27
N GLN A 134 -40.77 -11.99 -58.79
CA GLN A 134 -41.08 -11.20 -57.60
C GLN A 134 -40.42 -11.79 -56.35
N GLU A 135 -40.43 -13.12 -56.19
CA GLU A 135 -39.77 -13.78 -55.05
C GLU A 135 -38.25 -13.81 -55.16
N LEU A 136 -37.67 -13.87 -56.37
CA LEU A 136 -36.22 -13.71 -56.59
C LEU A 136 -35.74 -12.29 -56.25
N ILE A 137 -36.47 -11.25 -56.65
CA ILE A 137 -36.13 -9.86 -56.29
C ILE A 137 -36.17 -9.68 -54.77
N LYS A 138 -37.20 -10.19 -54.10
CA LYS A 138 -37.30 -10.19 -52.62
C LYS A 138 -36.15 -10.97 -51.97
N GLU A 139 -35.73 -12.10 -52.54
CA GLU A 139 -34.57 -12.85 -52.06
C GLU A 139 -33.28 -12.03 -52.18
N GLU A 140 -33.05 -11.34 -53.30
CA GLU A 140 -31.90 -10.46 -53.48
C GLU A 140 -31.89 -9.32 -52.45
N GLU A 141 -33.03 -8.63 -52.27
CA GLU A 141 -33.22 -7.58 -51.26
C GLU A 141 -32.96 -8.10 -49.83
N ILE A 142 -33.49 -9.28 -49.50
CA ILE A 142 -33.30 -9.91 -48.19
C ILE A 142 -31.83 -10.27 -47.97
N ILE A 143 -31.14 -10.87 -48.94
CA ILE A 143 -29.72 -11.23 -48.80
C ILE A 143 -28.85 -9.96 -48.65
N ARG A 144 -29.08 -8.92 -49.49
CA ARG A 144 -28.37 -7.64 -49.36
C ARG A 144 -28.62 -6.97 -48.01
N GLY A 145 -29.86 -7.02 -47.51
CA GLY A 145 -30.24 -6.51 -46.18
C GLY A 145 -29.55 -7.27 -45.04
N VAL A 146 -29.54 -8.61 -45.10
CA VAL A 146 -28.84 -9.48 -44.15
C VAL A 146 -27.34 -9.20 -44.13
N MET A 147 -26.70 -9.10 -45.29
CA MET A 147 -25.26 -8.78 -45.39
C MET A 147 -24.94 -7.38 -44.84
N THR A 148 -25.81 -6.40 -45.07
CA THR A 148 -25.66 -5.04 -44.53
C THR A 148 -25.75 -5.04 -43.00
N LEU A 149 -26.75 -5.72 -42.43
CA LEU A 149 -26.92 -5.86 -40.98
C LEU A 149 -25.72 -6.54 -40.32
N LEU A 150 -25.28 -7.68 -40.87
CA LEU A 150 -24.14 -8.44 -40.35
C LEU A 150 -22.81 -7.66 -40.45
N THR A 151 -22.62 -6.87 -41.51
CA THR A 151 -21.43 -6.01 -41.68
C THR A 151 -21.37 -4.96 -40.58
N ARG A 152 -22.49 -4.26 -40.32
CA ARG A 152 -22.58 -3.30 -39.21
C ARG A 152 -22.35 -3.97 -37.85
N THR A 153 -22.95 -5.13 -37.59
CA THR A 153 -22.76 -5.85 -36.32
C THR A 153 -21.31 -6.31 -36.13
N LEU A 154 -20.60 -6.63 -37.21
CA LEU A 154 -19.17 -6.94 -37.21
C LEU A 154 -18.31 -5.71 -36.87
N GLU A 155 -18.66 -4.53 -37.36
CA GLU A 155 -18.00 -3.26 -36.99
C GLU A 155 -18.23 -2.92 -35.51
N GLU A 156 -19.47 -3.02 -35.02
CA GLU A 156 -19.81 -2.85 -33.60
C GLU A 156 -19.03 -3.84 -32.71
N THR A 157 -18.84 -5.09 -33.16
CA THR A 157 -18.04 -6.12 -32.48
C THR A 157 -16.55 -5.76 -32.44
N ARG A 158 -15.98 -5.32 -33.58
CA ARG A 158 -14.57 -4.92 -33.67
C ARG A 158 -14.26 -3.69 -32.80
N GLU A 159 -15.17 -2.73 -32.71
CA GLU A 159 -15.04 -1.57 -31.82
C GLU A 159 -15.11 -1.97 -30.35
N GLN A 160 -16.03 -2.86 -29.95
CA GLN A 160 -16.06 -3.32 -28.55
C GLN A 160 -14.77 -4.11 -28.19
N ILE A 161 -14.21 -4.90 -29.10
CA ILE A 161 -12.88 -5.54 -28.90
C ILE A 161 -11.78 -4.48 -28.71
N ARG A 162 -11.81 -3.37 -29.47
CA ARG A 162 -10.87 -2.24 -29.30
C ARG A 162 -11.01 -1.57 -27.94
N LEU A 163 -12.25 -1.33 -27.47
CA LEU A 163 -12.54 -0.77 -26.16
C LEU A 163 -12.11 -1.70 -25.02
N ASN A 164 -12.34 -3.01 -25.14
CA ASN A 164 -11.87 -4.00 -24.17
C ASN A 164 -10.33 -3.98 -24.07
N ARG A 165 -9.61 -3.97 -25.20
CA ARG A 165 -8.14 -3.85 -25.24
C ARG A 165 -7.65 -2.55 -24.58
N SER A 166 -8.37 -1.44 -24.74
CA SER A 166 -8.05 -0.18 -24.06
C SER A 166 -8.26 -0.28 -22.54
N ALA A 167 -9.34 -0.88 -22.07
CA ALA A 167 -9.56 -1.10 -20.63
C ALA A 167 -8.52 -2.06 -20.03
N LYS A 168 -8.21 -3.17 -20.71
CA LYS A 168 -7.14 -4.12 -20.36
C LYS A 168 -5.80 -3.43 -20.14
N TYR A 169 -5.35 -2.59 -21.08
CA TYR A 169 -4.08 -1.87 -20.95
C TYR A 169 -3.98 -0.99 -19.69
N ASN A 170 -5.11 -0.39 -19.28
CA ASN A 170 -5.14 0.44 -18.06
C ASN A 170 -5.03 -0.43 -16.79
N LEU A 171 -5.76 -1.55 -16.71
CA LEU A 171 -5.62 -2.53 -15.63
C LEU A 171 -4.18 -3.08 -15.54
N GLU A 172 -3.60 -3.48 -16.67
CA GLU A 172 -2.22 -3.99 -16.75
C GLU A 172 -1.19 -2.94 -16.31
N LYS A 173 -1.44 -1.64 -16.54
CA LYS A 173 -0.58 -0.57 -16.04
C LYS A 173 -0.71 -0.43 -14.52
N ASP A 174 -1.94 -0.32 -14.01
CA ASP A 174 -2.23 -0.20 -12.59
C ASP A 174 -1.61 -1.36 -11.79
N LEU A 175 -1.77 -2.60 -12.28
CA LEU A 175 -1.16 -3.80 -11.69
C LEU A 175 0.38 -3.75 -11.58
N ARG A 176 1.08 -3.17 -12.58
CA ARG A 176 2.55 -3.00 -12.52
C ARG A 176 2.97 -1.95 -11.50
N ASP A 177 2.23 -0.85 -11.42
CA ASP A 177 2.47 0.21 -10.45
C ASP A 177 2.23 -0.35 -9.02
N LYS A 178 1.09 -1.01 -8.78
CA LYS A 178 0.74 -1.71 -7.53
C LYS A 178 1.78 -2.75 -7.11
N PHE A 179 2.29 -3.58 -8.04
CA PHE A 179 3.34 -4.57 -7.76
C PHE A 179 4.65 -3.91 -7.28
N THR A 180 5.03 -2.81 -7.91
CA THR A 180 6.22 -2.03 -7.53
C THR A 180 6.05 -1.40 -6.14
N ALA A 181 4.86 -0.88 -5.83
CA ALA A 181 4.54 -0.32 -4.52
C ALA A 181 4.56 -1.37 -3.40
N ILE A 182 3.98 -2.56 -3.63
CA ILE A 182 4.06 -3.70 -2.70
C ILE A 182 5.53 -4.06 -2.43
N THR A 183 6.36 -4.14 -3.48
CA THR A 183 7.79 -4.46 -3.34
C THR A 183 8.52 -3.44 -2.47
N ILE A 184 8.25 -2.14 -2.67
CA ILE A 184 8.81 -1.04 -1.87
C ILE A 184 8.33 -1.08 -0.41
N ASP A 185 7.05 -1.35 -0.17
CA ASP A 185 6.48 -1.39 1.18
C ASP A 185 6.89 -2.66 1.93
N ASP A 186 7.05 -3.82 1.27
CA ASP A 186 7.59 -5.05 1.87
C ASP A 186 9.05 -4.86 2.30
N ILE A 187 9.87 -4.18 1.49
CA ILE A 187 11.21 -3.73 1.91
C ILE A 187 11.10 -2.87 3.16
N CYS A 188 10.26 -1.82 3.14
CA CYS A 188 10.09 -0.92 4.28
C CYS A 188 9.63 -1.64 5.56
N PHE A 189 8.69 -2.57 5.44
CA PHE A 189 8.18 -3.39 6.55
C PHE A 189 9.28 -4.28 7.15
N SER A 190 10.13 -4.90 6.30
CA SER A 190 11.24 -5.76 6.75
C SER A 190 12.37 -5.03 7.51
N LEU A 191 12.54 -3.71 7.26
CA LEU A 191 13.56 -2.91 7.92
C LEU A 191 13.35 -2.83 9.44
N ASN A 192 14.43 -3.03 10.18
CA ASN A 192 14.50 -2.98 11.64
C ASN A 192 15.82 -2.32 12.08
N ASN A 193 15.97 -2.05 13.39
CA ASN A 193 17.06 -1.23 13.93
C ASN A 193 18.47 -1.80 13.69
N ASN A 194 18.58 -3.09 13.34
CA ASN A 194 19.83 -3.80 13.05
C ASN A 194 20.01 -4.09 11.54
N SER A 195 19.12 -3.61 10.68
CA SER A 195 19.18 -3.86 9.24
C SER A 195 20.42 -3.20 8.60
N PRO A 196 21.15 -3.89 7.70
CA PRO A 196 22.26 -3.28 6.98
C PRO A 196 21.78 -2.13 6.09
N ASN A 197 22.67 -1.16 5.84
CA ASN A 197 22.46 -0.01 4.95
C ASN A 197 21.34 0.98 5.36
N ILE A 198 20.75 0.87 6.55
CA ILE A 198 19.91 1.94 7.10
C ILE A 198 20.74 3.21 7.33
N LYS A 199 20.22 4.36 6.92
CA LYS A 199 20.94 5.63 6.91
C LYS A 199 20.03 6.80 7.29
N TYR A 200 20.65 7.92 7.65
CA TYR A 200 19.97 9.22 7.61
C TYR A 200 19.84 9.67 6.16
N SER A 201 18.65 10.18 5.82
CA SER A 201 18.37 10.88 4.56
C SER A 201 18.10 12.35 4.86
N GLU A 202 18.67 13.25 4.05
CA GLU A 202 18.40 14.69 4.13
C GLU A 202 17.00 15.02 3.61
N ASN A 203 16.39 16.09 4.15
CA ASN A 203 15.09 16.61 3.70
C ASN A 203 13.99 15.53 3.57
N VAL A 204 14.00 14.54 4.48
CA VAL A 204 13.14 13.35 4.40
C VAL A 204 11.68 13.64 4.79
N VAL A 205 11.46 14.66 5.64
CA VAL A 205 10.13 15.17 5.97
C VAL A 205 9.74 16.22 4.94
N ARG A 206 9.33 15.75 3.75
CA ARG A 206 8.80 16.57 2.66
C ARG A 206 7.56 15.92 2.04
N VAL A 207 6.78 16.73 1.34
CA VAL A 207 5.70 16.26 0.47
C VAL A 207 6.24 16.29 -0.97
N GLU A 208 6.23 15.16 -1.66
CA GLU A 208 6.67 15.12 -3.05
C GLU A 208 5.68 15.87 -3.96
N PRO A 209 6.12 16.75 -4.88
CA PRO A 209 5.20 17.60 -5.66
C PRO A 209 4.18 16.84 -6.50
N ASN A 210 4.54 15.64 -6.96
CA ASN A 210 3.68 14.77 -7.77
C ASN A 210 2.88 13.76 -6.92
N SER A 211 2.81 13.93 -5.60
CA SER A 211 2.15 12.96 -4.71
C SER A 211 0.63 13.16 -4.59
N VAL A 212 -0.10 12.08 -4.78
CA VAL A 212 -1.58 12.07 -4.76
C VAL A 212 -2.12 11.96 -3.33
N SER A 213 -3.41 12.23 -3.12
CA SER A 213 -4.09 11.86 -1.87
C SER A 213 -4.51 10.39 -1.88
N LEU A 214 -4.98 9.88 -0.73
CA LEU A 214 -5.53 8.52 -0.65
C LEU A 214 -6.86 8.37 -1.39
N GLU A 215 -7.63 9.46 -1.51
CA GLU A 215 -8.88 9.54 -2.27
C GLU A 215 -8.59 9.45 -3.78
N ASP A 216 -7.67 10.27 -4.30
CA ASP A 216 -7.20 10.20 -5.70
C ASP A 216 -6.67 8.80 -6.08
N TRP A 217 -5.95 8.14 -5.15
CA TRP A 217 -5.39 6.80 -5.35
C TRP A 217 -6.48 5.72 -5.44
N LEU A 218 -7.48 5.81 -4.57
CA LEU A 218 -8.64 4.92 -4.54
C LEU A 218 -9.50 5.11 -5.80
N ASP A 219 -9.79 6.36 -6.17
CA ASP A 219 -10.60 6.71 -7.33
C ASP A 219 -9.95 6.32 -8.66
N PHE A 220 -8.61 6.38 -8.75
CA PHE A 220 -7.88 5.90 -9.94
C PHE A 220 -8.15 4.41 -10.22
N SER A 221 -7.99 3.56 -9.20
CA SER A 221 -8.22 2.11 -9.36
C SER A 221 -9.70 1.75 -9.45
N ASN A 222 -10.59 2.44 -8.73
CA ASN A 222 -12.05 2.34 -8.93
C ASN A 222 -12.44 2.63 -10.39
N THR A 223 -11.96 3.75 -10.94
CA THR A 223 -12.24 4.15 -12.33
C THR A 223 -11.78 3.08 -13.34
N ASN A 224 -10.63 2.45 -13.10
CA ASN A 224 -10.14 1.34 -13.92
C ASN A 224 -11.04 0.11 -13.84
N VAL A 225 -11.51 -0.25 -12.63
CA VAL A 225 -12.45 -1.36 -12.40
C VAL A 225 -13.82 -1.11 -13.04
N GLU A 226 -14.44 0.04 -12.80
CA GLU A 226 -15.74 0.41 -13.40
C GLU A 226 -15.70 0.41 -14.93
N LYS A 227 -14.62 0.97 -15.51
CA LYS A 227 -14.41 1.00 -16.96
C LYS A 227 -14.30 -0.41 -17.54
N ALA A 228 -13.68 -1.34 -16.82
CA ALA A 228 -13.55 -2.75 -17.20
C ALA A 228 -14.87 -3.51 -17.07
N ASP A 229 -15.60 -3.37 -15.95
CA ASP A 229 -16.95 -3.95 -15.78
C ASP A 229 -17.91 -3.45 -16.87
N LYS A 230 -17.87 -2.16 -17.20
CA LYS A 230 -18.66 -1.57 -18.30
C LYS A 230 -18.33 -2.22 -19.65
N GLN A 231 -17.06 -2.43 -19.96
CA GLN A 231 -16.65 -3.10 -21.20
C GLN A 231 -17.05 -4.59 -21.24
N ARG A 232 -16.92 -5.30 -20.11
CA ARG A 232 -17.38 -6.70 -19.99
C ARG A 232 -18.90 -6.80 -20.19
N ASN A 233 -19.67 -5.92 -19.55
CA ASN A 233 -21.12 -5.92 -19.64
C ASN A 233 -21.61 -5.57 -21.05
N ASN A 234 -21.00 -4.57 -21.71
CA ASN A 234 -21.25 -4.29 -23.13
C ASN A 234 -20.96 -5.53 -24.01
N SER A 235 -19.83 -6.21 -23.77
CA SER A 235 -19.43 -7.40 -24.52
C SER A 235 -20.46 -8.54 -24.42
N LEU A 236 -20.99 -8.78 -23.21
CA LEU A 236 -22.04 -9.77 -22.95
C LEU A 236 -23.37 -9.40 -23.65
N THR A 237 -23.77 -8.12 -23.61
CA THR A 237 -24.96 -7.62 -24.31
C THR A 237 -24.83 -7.77 -25.83
N LEU A 238 -23.67 -7.41 -26.39
CA LEU A 238 -23.40 -7.52 -27.82
C LEU A 238 -23.36 -8.98 -28.29
N LYS A 239 -22.75 -9.89 -27.52
CA LYS A 239 -22.78 -11.34 -27.79
C LYS A 239 -24.22 -11.87 -27.93
N ALA A 240 -25.11 -11.52 -27.01
CA ALA A 240 -26.52 -11.91 -27.08
C ALA A 240 -27.25 -11.31 -28.30
N LEU A 241 -26.92 -10.08 -28.71
CA LEU A 241 -27.43 -9.47 -29.93
C LEU A 241 -26.93 -10.21 -31.20
N VAL A 242 -25.65 -10.58 -31.25
CA VAL A 242 -25.05 -11.33 -32.37
C VAL A 242 -25.71 -12.70 -32.54
N ASP A 243 -25.90 -13.45 -31.45
CA ASP A 243 -26.60 -14.75 -31.51
C ASP A 243 -28.03 -14.60 -32.04
N ARG A 244 -28.76 -13.56 -31.61
CA ARG A 244 -30.11 -13.27 -32.12
C ARG A 244 -30.08 -12.93 -33.61
N ILE A 245 -29.19 -12.05 -34.05
CA ILE A 245 -29.09 -11.63 -35.46
C ILE A 245 -28.73 -12.83 -36.35
N LEU A 246 -27.72 -13.61 -35.99
CA LEU A 246 -27.31 -14.81 -36.75
C LEU A 246 -28.45 -15.85 -36.83
N SER A 247 -29.18 -16.06 -35.73
CA SER A 247 -30.30 -17.02 -35.70
C SER A 247 -31.50 -16.52 -36.51
N GLN A 248 -31.82 -15.23 -36.43
CA GLN A 248 -32.94 -14.63 -37.15
C GLN A 248 -32.67 -14.59 -38.66
N THR A 249 -31.54 -14.03 -39.08
CA THR A 249 -31.18 -13.92 -40.51
C THR A 249 -31.09 -15.28 -41.21
N ALA A 250 -30.57 -16.31 -40.54
CA ALA A 250 -30.57 -17.68 -41.06
C ALA A 250 -31.96 -18.35 -41.11
N ASN A 251 -32.94 -17.88 -40.35
CA ASN A 251 -34.33 -18.34 -40.46
C ASN A 251 -35.08 -17.61 -41.58
N ASP A 252 -34.87 -16.30 -41.69
CA ASP A 252 -35.57 -15.47 -42.66
C ASP A 252 -35.11 -15.77 -44.10
N LEU A 253 -33.81 -16.01 -44.34
CA LEU A 253 -33.36 -16.46 -45.67
C LEU A 253 -33.83 -17.89 -46.01
N ARG A 254 -33.86 -18.83 -45.05
CA ARG A 254 -34.37 -20.19 -45.32
C ARG A 254 -35.83 -20.16 -45.75
N ARG A 255 -36.66 -19.35 -45.10
CA ARG A 255 -38.06 -19.12 -45.50
C ARG A 255 -38.18 -18.54 -46.90
N GLN A 256 -37.35 -17.55 -47.25
CA GLN A 256 -37.41 -16.98 -48.59
C GLN A 256 -36.95 -17.97 -49.66
N CYS A 257 -35.91 -18.76 -49.38
CA CYS A 257 -35.49 -19.86 -50.25
C CYS A 257 -36.63 -20.87 -50.45
N ASP A 258 -37.32 -21.32 -49.38
CA ASP A 258 -38.48 -22.22 -49.47
C ASP A 258 -39.62 -21.64 -50.35
N VAL A 259 -39.83 -20.32 -50.28
CA VAL A 259 -40.83 -19.59 -51.09
C VAL A 259 -40.42 -19.50 -52.56
N VAL A 260 -39.19 -19.08 -52.86
CA VAL A 260 -38.62 -19.04 -54.22
C VAL A 260 -38.65 -20.42 -54.86
N ASP A 261 -38.25 -21.46 -54.12
CA ASP A 261 -38.23 -22.85 -54.58
C ASP A 261 -39.66 -23.37 -54.85
N THR A 262 -40.66 -22.87 -54.13
CA THR A 262 -42.09 -23.18 -54.35
C THR A 262 -42.65 -22.45 -55.57
N ALA A 263 -42.37 -21.16 -55.72
CA ALA A 263 -42.74 -20.37 -56.90
C ALA A 263 -42.14 -21.00 -58.18
N PHE A 264 -40.85 -21.39 -58.16
CA PHE A 264 -40.21 -22.10 -59.28
C PHE A 264 -40.91 -23.41 -59.63
N LYS A 265 -41.34 -24.21 -58.64
CA LYS A 265 -42.08 -25.46 -58.88
C LYS A 265 -43.45 -25.18 -59.52
N ASN A 266 -44.15 -24.15 -59.08
CA ASN A 266 -45.44 -23.73 -59.63
C ASN A 266 -45.30 -23.21 -61.07
N GLY A 267 -44.49 -22.16 -61.29
CA GLY A 267 -44.32 -21.56 -62.62
C GLY A 267 -43.72 -22.52 -63.65
N LEU A 268 -42.82 -23.43 -63.24
CA LEU A 268 -42.31 -24.49 -64.12
C LEU A 268 -43.37 -25.54 -64.45
N LYS A 269 -44.30 -25.84 -63.53
CA LYS A 269 -45.44 -26.70 -63.80
C LYS A 269 -46.40 -26.02 -64.78
N GLU A 270 -46.79 -24.77 -64.54
CA GLU A 270 -47.67 -24.01 -65.45
C GLU A 270 -47.08 -23.87 -66.85
N THR A 271 -45.77 -23.58 -66.96
CA THR A 271 -45.06 -23.52 -68.25
C THR A 271 -45.06 -24.87 -68.98
N LYS A 272 -44.91 -25.99 -68.25
CA LYS A 272 -45.00 -27.35 -68.81
C LYS A 272 -46.42 -27.71 -69.21
N ASP A 273 -47.41 -27.45 -68.35
CA ASP A 273 -48.83 -27.73 -68.62
C ASP A 273 -49.33 -26.92 -69.83
N ALA A 274 -48.86 -25.67 -70.00
CA ALA A 274 -49.10 -24.85 -71.19
C ALA A 274 -48.40 -25.41 -72.44
N ARG A 275 -47.10 -25.73 -72.36
CA ARG A 275 -46.35 -26.40 -73.43
C ARG A 275 -47.00 -27.70 -73.85
N ASP A 276 -47.45 -28.51 -72.91
CA ASP A 276 -48.03 -29.83 -73.16
C ASP A 276 -49.47 -29.73 -73.63
N THR A 277 -50.20 -28.67 -73.26
CA THR A 277 -51.48 -28.31 -73.92
C THR A 277 -51.27 -27.87 -75.36
N LEU A 278 -50.23 -27.08 -75.65
CA LEU A 278 -49.86 -26.70 -77.02
C LEU A 278 -49.35 -27.90 -77.83
N ALA A 279 -48.59 -28.80 -77.21
CA ALA A 279 -48.15 -30.05 -77.83
C ALA A 279 -49.33 -30.98 -78.08
N LEU A 280 -50.29 -31.10 -77.15
CA LEU A 280 -51.54 -31.84 -77.36
C LEU A 280 -52.46 -31.16 -78.39
N HIS A 281 -52.41 -29.85 -78.57
CA HIS A 281 -53.11 -29.16 -79.66
C HIS A 281 -52.39 -29.32 -81.01
N LEU A 282 -51.07 -29.44 -81.04
CA LEU A 282 -50.29 -29.77 -82.23
C LEU A 282 -50.45 -31.25 -82.60
N ASP A 283 -50.36 -32.16 -81.63
CA ASP A 283 -50.63 -33.60 -81.79
C ASP A 283 -52.10 -33.84 -82.11
N LYS A 284 -53.04 -33.07 -81.55
CA LYS A 284 -54.45 -33.12 -81.97
C LYS A 284 -54.63 -32.52 -83.36
N GLN A 285 -53.96 -31.43 -83.74
CA GLN A 285 -53.97 -31.02 -85.15
C GLN A 285 -53.38 -32.12 -86.03
N ALA A 286 -52.30 -32.79 -85.61
CA ALA A 286 -51.68 -33.93 -86.26
C ALA A 286 -52.42 -35.27 -86.04
N LEU A 287 -53.54 -35.29 -85.31
CA LEU A 287 -54.48 -36.41 -85.11
C LEU A 287 -55.93 -36.02 -85.48
N ASP A 288 -56.12 -34.81 -86.02
CA ASP A 288 -57.25 -34.39 -86.83
C ASP A 288 -56.79 -34.49 -88.30
N PHE A 289 -55.61 -33.95 -88.68
CA PHE A 289 -54.86 -34.35 -89.89
C PHE A 289 -54.50 -35.84 -89.87
N GLY A 290 -53.95 -36.35 -88.77
CA GLY A 290 -53.65 -37.77 -88.61
C GLY A 290 -54.79 -38.57 -88.00
N GLY A 291 -55.99 -37.99 -87.90
CA GLY A 291 -57.28 -38.64 -87.63
C GLY A 291 -58.03 -38.84 -88.94
N LEU A 292 -57.94 -37.88 -89.85
CA LEU A 292 -58.03 -38.13 -91.28
C LEU A 292 -57.03 -39.25 -91.72
N GLU A 293 -55.97 -39.55 -90.94
CA GLU A 293 -55.15 -40.78 -91.06
C GLU A 293 -55.40 -41.92 -90.03
N ARG A 294 -56.08 -41.72 -88.87
CA ARG A 294 -56.25 -42.76 -87.82
C ARG A 294 -57.62 -42.89 -87.13
N VAL A 295 -58.63 -42.17 -87.62
CA VAL A 295 -59.96 -42.76 -87.85
C VAL A 295 -59.88 -43.83 -88.98
N LEU A 296 -58.74 -43.90 -89.67
CA LEU A 296 -58.26 -45.11 -90.33
C LEU A 296 -57.63 -46.17 -89.34
N ALA A 297 -57.63 -46.03 -87.97
CA ALA A 297 -56.86 -46.89 -87.01
C ALA A 297 -57.20 -47.12 -85.44
N LEU A 298 -56.87 -46.23 -84.43
CA LEU A 298 -56.12 -46.41 -83.05
C LEU A 298 -56.64 -46.27 -81.49
N LEU A 299 -55.74 -45.93 -80.43
CA LEU A 299 -55.83 -45.85 -78.84
C LEU A 299 -54.75 -45.02 -77.88
N TRP A 300 -54.69 -45.05 -76.45
CA TRP A 300 -54.01 -44.10 -75.37
C TRP A 300 -53.42 -44.54 -73.87
N ALA A 301 -52.91 -43.66 -72.86
CA ALA A 301 -52.26 -43.96 -71.44
C ALA A 301 -52.00 -42.82 -70.25
N SER A 302 -51.46 -43.05 -68.94
CA SER A 302 -51.13 -42.04 -67.73
C SER A 302 -50.36 -42.46 -66.32
N PHE A 303 -49.89 -41.58 -65.31
CA PHE A 303 -49.18 -41.87 -63.91
C PHE A 303 -48.97 -40.76 -62.69
N VAL A 304 -48.38 -40.98 -61.41
CA VAL A 304 -48.24 -40.07 -60.09
C VAL A 304 -47.09 -40.27 -58.91
N THR A 305 -46.92 -39.42 -57.78
CA THR A 305 -45.91 -39.40 -56.53
C THR A 305 -46.36 -38.64 -55.14
N ASP A 306 -45.75 -38.28 -53.91
CA ASP A 306 -44.52 -38.25 -52.91
C ASP A 306 -44.89 -37.90 -51.33
N CYS A 307 -44.27 -37.51 -50.12
CA CYS A 307 -42.99 -37.03 -49.32
C CYS A 307 -43.10 -37.17 -47.67
N CYS A 308 -42.46 -36.69 -46.49
CA CYS A 308 -41.33 -35.86 -45.76
C CYS A 308 -41.21 -36.17 -44.12
N LYS A 309 -40.59 -35.66 -42.93
CA LYS A 309 -39.79 -34.57 -42.09
C LYS A 309 -39.01 -35.13 -40.74
N GLU A 310 -38.47 -34.64 -39.53
CA GLU A 310 -38.20 -33.44 -38.52
C GLU A 310 -37.10 -33.79 -37.31
N GLN A 311 -36.58 -33.26 -36.09
CA GLN A 311 -36.60 -32.25 -34.86
C GLN A 311 -35.16 -32.02 -34.08
N ALA A 312 -34.66 -31.62 -32.80
CA ALA A 312 -34.87 -31.11 -31.31
C ALA A 312 -33.46 -30.74 -30.49
N VAL A 313 -33.02 -30.39 -29.18
CA VAL A 313 -33.26 -29.74 -27.73
C VAL A 313 -31.93 -29.84 -26.73
N SER A 314 -31.43 -29.36 -25.47
CA SER A 314 -31.48 -28.46 -24.14
C SER A 314 -30.09 -28.45 -23.25
N LEU A 315 -29.61 -28.01 -21.97
CA LEU A 315 -29.64 -27.06 -20.69
C LEU A 315 -28.36 -27.28 -19.65
N LEU A 316 -27.86 -26.79 -18.41
CA LEU A 316 -27.85 -25.78 -17.18
C LEU A 316 -26.54 -25.96 -16.17
N GLN A 317 -26.01 -25.43 -14.96
CA GLN A 317 -26.02 -24.39 -13.75
C GLN A 317 -24.60 -24.36 -12.87
N ALA A 318 -24.07 -23.89 -11.63
CA ALA A 318 -24.19 -23.16 -10.23
C ALA A 318 -22.74 -22.94 -9.44
N LEU A 319 -22.22 -22.46 -8.19
CA LEU A 319 -22.32 -21.62 -6.85
C LEU A 319 -20.91 -21.58 -5.98
N ASP A 320 -20.41 -21.08 -4.74
CA ASP A 320 -20.64 -20.24 -3.42
C ASP A 320 -19.35 -19.88 -2.42
N PRO A 321 -19.36 -19.11 -1.21
CA PRO A 321 -18.23 -18.53 -0.26
C PRO A 321 -18.15 -18.88 1.36
N PRO A 322 -17.57 -18.25 2.52
CA PRO A 322 -16.57 -17.16 3.08
C PRO A 322 -15.50 -17.59 4.28
N LEU A 323 -14.87 -17.00 5.42
CA LEU A 323 -14.57 -15.77 6.38
C LEU A 323 -13.32 -16.02 7.43
N ARG A 324 -12.71 -15.44 8.58
CA ARG A 324 -12.60 -14.33 9.72
C ARG A 324 -11.18 -14.44 10.58
N SER A 325 -10.55 -13.88 11.71
CA SER A 325 -10.44 -12.83 12.91
C SER A 325 -9.04 -12.98 13.77
N MET A 326 -8.43 -12.38 14.91
CA MET A 326 -8.32 -11.29 16.04
C MET A 326 -6.93 -11.40 16.89
N GLU A 327 -6.29 -10.79 18.00
CA GLU A 327 -6.24 -9.73 19.16
C GLU A 327 -4.73 -9.53 19.78
N ARG A 328 -4.08 -8.98 20.92
CA ARG A 328 -4.08 -8.28 22.33
C ARG A 328 -2.60 -7.71 22.76
N HIS A 329 -1.96 -7.23 23.93
CA HIS A 329 -2.11 -6.86 25.43
C HIS A 329 -1.02 -5.81 26.14
N CYS A 330 -0.53 -5.88 27.45
CA CYS A 330 0.04 -4.74 28.37
C CYS A 330 1.32 -4.93 29.39
N MET A 331 1.84 -3.93 30.24
CA MET A 331 3.06 -3.93 31.22
C MET A 331 3.21 -2.80 32.39
N LEU A 332 4.24 -2.77 33.36
CA LEU A 332 4.47 -1.83 34.59
C LEU A 332 5.97 -1.58 35.21
N SER A 333 6.22 -0.81 36.34
CA SER A 333 7.53 -0.37 37.10
C SER A 333 7.35 0.12 38.63
N ASP A 334 8.18 0.69 39.62
CA ASP A 334 9.50 1.44 39.95
C ASP A 334 9.92 1.51 41.53
N ILE A 335 11.14 1.99 42.05
CA ILE A 335 11.55 2.24 43.54
C ILE A 335 12.91 3.06 43.95
N PRO A 336 13.13 3.71 45.18
CA PRO A 336 14.37 4.49 45.67
C PRO A 336 14.89 4.46 47.21
N TYR A 337 15.98 5.19 47.68
CA TYR A 337 16.54 5.35 49.12
C TYR A 337 17.52 6.59 49.49
N ASP A 338 18.14 6.77 50.72
CA ASP A 338 18.96 7.96 51.28
C ASP A 338 20.04 7.70 52.46
N SER A 339 20.73 8.71 53.10
CA SER A 339 21.95 8.69 54.04
C SER A 339 22.12 9.86 55.13
N GLU A 340 23.29 10.10 55.85
CA GLU A 340 23.43 11.02 57.07
C GLU A 340 24.72 11.89 57.50
N ALA A 341 25.86 11.32 58.00
CA ALA A 341 26.77 11.83 59.09
C ALA A 341 27.87 12.99 58.96
N LEU A 342 27.53 14.22 58.56
CA LEU A 342 28.25 15.53 58.46
C LEU A 342 29.53 15.75 57.61
N CYS A 343 30.72 16.17 58.10
CA CYS A 343 31.75 16.78 57.19
C CYS A 343 32.52 15.75 56.33
N VAL A 344 33.08 14.71 56.96
CA VAL A 344 33.72 13.59 56.25
C VAL A 344 32.67 12.80 55.46
N HIS A 345 31.46 12.66 56.01
CA HIS A 345 30.32 12.09 55.31
C HIS A 345 29.88 12.91 54.09
N ALA A 346 29.83 14.24 54.17
CA ALA A 346 29.47 15.08 53.02
C ALA A 346 30.52 15.00 51.92
N HIS A 347 31.80 14.78 52.26
CA HIS A 347 32.80 14.41 51.26
C HIS A 347 32.51 13.03 50.68
N ALA A 348 32.24 12.01 51.51
CA ALA A 348 31.92 10.66 51.06
C ALA A 348 30.66 10.59 50.16
N CYS A 349 29.57 11.27 50.51
CA CYS A 349 28.36 11.29 49.69
C CYS A 349 28.48 12.22 48.47
N VAL A 350 29.37 13.23 48.48
CA VAL A 350 29.74 13.93 47.24
C VAL A 350 30.56 13.02 46.33
N MET A 351 31.42 12.14 46.85
CA MET A 351 32.12 11.12 46.06
C MET A 351 31.17 10.05 45.50
N GLU A 352 30.20 9.59 46.29
CA GLU A 352 29.14 8.68 45.86
C GLU A 352 28.28 9.30 44.75
N GLU A 353 27.91 10.56 44.90
CA GLU A 353 27.11 11.29 43.92
C GLU A 353 27.90 11.65 42.64
N ILE A 354 29.22 11.83 42.73
CA ILE A 354 30.11 11.91 41.55
C ILE A 354 30.01 10.60 40.74
N ALA A 355 30.17 9.44 41.39
CA ALA A 355 30.07 8.14 40.71
C ALA A 355 28.64 7.86 40.18
N SER A 356 27.61 8.30 40.90
CA SER A 356 26.21 8.28 40.47
C SER A 356 26.00 9.08 39.19
N GLN A 357 26.53 10.31 39.14
CA GLN A 357 26.38 11.22 37.99
C GLN A 357 27.25 10.81 36.79
N GLU A 358 28.45 10.26 37.01
CA GLU A 358 29.27 9.66 35.95
C GLU A 358 28.54 8.48 35.29
N LYS A 359 27.94 7.59 36.09
CA LYS A 359 27.09 6.50 35.60
C LYS A 359 25.86 7.03 34.84
N ASN A 360 25.23 8.09 35.33
CA ASN A 360 24.08 8.71 34.67
C ASN A 360 24.44 9.29 33.29
N ILE A 361 25.60 9.94 33.18
CA ILE A 361 26.13 10.43 31.89
C ILE A 361 26.29 9.28 30.89
N VAL A 362 26.87 8.15 31.31
CA VAL A 362 27.01 6.96 30.43
C VAL A 362 25.64 6.38 30.01
N VAL A 363 24.64 6.39 30.91
CA VAL A 363 23.27 5.98 30.58
C VAL A 363 22.61 6.92 29.57
N LEU A 364 22.78 8.24 29.71
CA LEU A 364 22.26 9.24 28.77
C LEU A 364 22.95 9.18 27.40
N GLU A 365 24.27 9.02 27.37
CA GLU A 365 25.05 8.85 26.13
C GLU A 365 24.63 7.57 25.39
N LYS A 366 24.46 6.45 26.11
CA LYS A 366 23.91 5.21 25.54
C LYS A 366 22.47 5.42 25.02
N ALA A 367 21.61 6.10 25.78
CA ALA A 367 20.23 6.35 25.36
C ALA A 367 20.14 7.20 24.08
N ILE A 368 21.06 8.14 23.87
CA ILE A 368 21.18 8.90 22.62
C ILE A 368 21.61 7.99 21.46
N LEU A 369 22.59 7.10 21.69
CA LEU A 369 23.05 6.13 20.69
C LEU A 369 21.97 5.11 20.32
N ASP A 370 21.20 4.61 21.29
CA ASP A 370 20.10 3.67 21.08
C ASP A 370 18.97 4.26 20.18
N GLN A 371 18.84 5.60 20.10
CA GLN A 371 17.90 6.25 19.17
C GLN A 371 18.40 6.32 17.71
N GLU A 372 19.68 6.07 17.43
CA GLU A 372 20.19 6.11 16.05
C GLU A 372 19.56 5.05 15.14
N GLY A 373 19.38 3.83 15.65
CA GLY A 373 18.75 2.73 14.91
C GLY A 373 17.33 3.08 14.46
N PRO A 374 16.41 3.40 15.40
CA PRO A 374 15.06 3.88 15.09
C PRO A 374 15.03 5.05 14.10
N ALA A 375 15.90 6.06 14.29
CA ALA A 375 15.94 7.22 13.40
C ALA A 375 16.36 6.83 11.97
N LYS A 376 17.41 6.03 11.81
CA LYS A 376 17.88 5.54 10.50
C LYS A 376 16.83 4.67 9.81
N VAL A 377 16.10 3.82 10.55
CA VAL A 377 14.96 3.06 10.02
C VAL A 377 13.87 3.98 9.49
N ALA A 378 13.44 4.98 10.27
CA ALA A 378 12.38 5.91 9.86
C ALA A 378 12.77 6.76 8.63
N HIS A 379 14.00 7.31 8.60
CA HIS A 379 14.51 8.03 7.43
C HIS A 379 14.64 7.12 6.19
N THR A 380 15.15 5.89 6.35
CA THR A 380 15.31 4.95 5.22
C THR A 380 13.96 4.53 4.65
N ARG A 381 12.96 4.27 5.51
CA ARG A 381 11.59 3.92 5.09
C ARG A 381 10.93 5.05 4.29
N LEU A 382 10.98 6.30 4.79
CA LEU A 382 10.43 7.46 4.08
C LEU A 382 11.11 7.66 2.72
N GLU A 383 12.44 7.59 2.67
CA GLU A 383 13.23 7.75 1.43
C GLU A 383 12.94 6.63 0.42
N THR A 384 12.84 5.37 0.87
CA THR A 384 12.50 4.24 -0.02
C THR A 384 11.09 4.41 -0.61
N ARG A 385 10.16 5.01 0.14
CA ARG A 385 8.77 5.24 -0.30
C ARG A 385 8.60 6.39 -1.31
N THR A 386 9.58 7.30 -1.46
CA THR A 386 9.57 8.30 -2.55
C THR A 386 9.71 7.66 -3.94
N HIS A 387 10.21 6.41 -4.00
CA HIS A 387 10.46 5.67 -5.24
C HIS A 387 9.21 4.93 -5.76
N ARG A 388 8.05 5.04 -5.10
CA ARG A 388 6.79 4.43 -5.59
C ARG A 388 6.34 5.11 -6.90
N PRO A 389 5.89 4.35 -7.93
CA PRO A 389 5.61 4.91 -9.25
C PRO A 389 4.23 5.56 -9.37
N ASN A 390 4.13 6.60 -10.20
CA ASN A 390 2.86 7.18 -10.64
C ASN A 390 1.91 7.50 -9.46
N VAL A 391 0.69 6.95 -9.48
CA VAL A 391 -0.34 7.14 -8.45
C VAL A 391 0.04 6.51 -7.10
N GLU A 392 0.94 5.53 -7.07
CA GLU A 392 1.36 4.86 -5.84
C GLU A 392 2.19 5.77 -4.92
N LEU A 393 2.69 6.90 -5.44
CA LEU A 393 3.25 8.01 -4.66
C LEU A 393 2.13 8.75 -3.87
N CYS A 394 1.39 7.98 -3.09
CA CYS A 394 0.21 8.37 -2.32
C CYS A 394 0.60 8.82 -0.90
N ARG A 395 0.03 9.95 -0.46
CA ARG A 395 0.14 10.48 0.90
C ARG A 395 -0.75 9.68 1.86
N ASP A 396 -0.39 8.41 2.08
CA ASP A 396 -1.13 7.47 2.92
C ASP A 396 -0.85 7.62 4.44
N VAL A 397 -1.61 6.88 5.27
CA VAL A 397 -1.52 6.92 6.74
C VAL A 397 -0.15 6.49 7.27
N ALA A 398 0.55 5.58 6.58
CA ALA A 398 1.90 5.16 6.96
C ALA A 398 2.92 6.27 6.71
N GLN A 399 2.77 7.03 5.61
CA GLN A 399 3.61 8.20 5.32
C GLN A 399 3.52 9.25 6.44
N TYR A 400 2.30 9.62 6.85
CA TYR A 400 2.10 10.58 7.94
C TYR A 400 2.61 10.04 9.28
N ARG A 401 2.45 8.74 9.57
CA ARG A 401 2.93 8.19 10.85
C ARG A 401 4.45 8.08 10.93
N LEU A 402 5.12 7.79 9.82
CA LEU A 402 6.58 7.85 9.67
C LEU A 402 7.12 9.27 9.85
N ILE A 403 6.49 10.27 9.24
CA ILE A 403 6.85 11.69 9.44
C ILE A 403 6.75 12.06 10.94
N LYS A 404 5.66 11.62 11.61
CA LYS A 404 5.47 11.84 13.05
C LYS A 404 6.51 11.10 13.89
N GLU A 405 6.93 9.90 13.51
CA GLU A 405 8.01 9.14 14.16
C GLU A 405 9.34 9.86 14.09
N VAL A 406 9.73 10.39 12.92
CA VAL A 406 10.96 11.21 12.78
C VAL A 406 10.91 12.43 13.70
N GLY A 407 9.76 13.11 13.78
CA GLY A 407 9.56 14.24 14.71
C GLY A 407 9.67 13.85 16.19
N GLU A 408 9.02 12.75 16.58
CA GLU A 408 9.07 12.20 17.94
C GLU A 408 10.49 11.83 18.36
N ILE A 409 11.23 11.10 17.52
CA ILE A 409 12.63 10.71 17.79
C ILE A 409 13.55 11.94 17.83
N THR A 410 13.37 12.90 16.92
CA THR A 410 14.18 14.14 16.90
C THR A 410 13.99 14.95 18.18
N HIS A 411 12.74 15.07 18.66
CA HIS A 411 12.43 15.74 19.92
C HIS A 411 13.00 14.99 21.14
N ASN A 412 12.89 13.67 21.16
CA ASN A 412 13.44 12.82 22.22
C ASN A 412 14.97 12.91 22.31
N VAL A 413 15.68 12.89 21.17
CA VAL A 413 17.14 13.07 21.11
C VAL A 413 17.56 14.48 21.55
N ALA A 414 16.75 15.51 21.29
CA ALA A 414 17.01 16.86 21.79
C ALA A 414 16.90 16.92 23.32
N ARG A 415 15.84 16.34 23.92
CA ARG A 415 15.66 16.26 25.38
C ARG A 415 16.83 15.54 26.06
N LEU A 416 17.24 14.37 25.55
CA LEU A 416 18.37 13.62 26.09
C LEU A 416 19.69 14.42 26.05
N LYS A 417 19.93 15.16 24.96
CA LYS A 417 21.13 16.01 24.83
C LYS A 417 21.12 17.20 25.79
N GLU A 418 19.95 17.77 26.08
CA GLU A 418 19.80 18.82 27.08
C GLU A 418 20.07 18.28 28.49
N THR A 419 19.45 17.17 28.88
CA THR A 419 19.68 16.52 30.18
C THR A 419 21.12 16.04 30.34
N LEU A 420 21.77 15.54 29.28
CA LEU A 420 23.20 15.22 29.28
C LEU A 420 24.08 16.45 29.54
N ALA A 421 23.77 17.60 28.92
CA ALA A 421 24.49 18.84 29.16
C ALA A 421 24.30 19.35 30.62
N GLN A 422 23.11 19.18 31.18
CA GLN A 422 22.82 19.46 32.60
C GLN A 422 23.60 18.52 33.54
N ALA A 423 23.63 17.21 33.26
CA ALA A 423 24.36 16.21 34.04
C ALA A 423 25.87 16.47 34.04
N GLN A 424 26.45 16.76 32.87
CA GLN A 424 27.84 17.17 32.72
C GLN A 424 28.16 18.51 33.42
N ALA A 425 27.18 19.38 33.64
CA ALA A 425 27.35 20.63 34.36
C ALA A 425 27.33 20.42 35.89
N GLU A 426 26.41 19.63 36.42
CA GLU A 426 26.37 19.31 37.86
C GLU A 426 27.55 18.40 38.27
N LEU A 427 28.04 17.48 37.43
CA LEU A 427 29.30 16.75 37.69
C LEU A 427 30.50 17.70 37.84
N LYS A 428 30.63 18.71 36.97
CA LYS A 428 31.65 19.77 37.11
C LYS A 428 31.43 20.62 38.37
N GLY A 429 30.19 20.73 38.84
CA GLY A 429 29.85 21.33 40.12
C GLY A 429 30.25 20.47 41.33
N LEU A 430 30.05 19.16 41.26
CA LEU A 430 30.37 18.19 42.32
C LEU A 430 31.88 18.08 42.51
N ASN A 431 32.66 17.96 41.43
CA ASN A 431 34.13 17.92 41.52
C ASN A 431 34.71 19.20 42.15
N ARG A 432 34.05 20.37 41.97
CA ARG A 432 34.41 21.61 42.68
C ARG A 432 34.03 21.58 44.17
N ARG A 433 32.90 20.94 44.52
CA ARG A 433 32.47 20.73 45.92
C ARG A 433 33.41 19.77 46.65
N GLN A 434 33.81 18.67 46.00
CA GLN A 434 34.79 17.69 46.47
C GLN A 434 36.10 18.37 46.89
N LEU A 435 36.72 19.13 46.00
CA LEU A 435 37.97 19.84 46.27
C LEU A 435 37.83 20.82 47.45
N ALA A 436 36.74 21.59 47.50
CA ALA A 436 36.45 22.53 48.59
C ALA A 436 36.09 21.84 49.93
N LEU A 437 35.71 20.56 49.91
CA LEU A 437 35.54 19.75 51.12
C LEU A 437 36.87 19.12 51.56
N GLN A 438 37.74 18.72 50.62
CA GLN A 438 39.09 18.24 50.92
C GLN A 438 39.95 19.34 51.56
N GLU A 439 39.89 20.57 51.06
CA GLU A 439 40.56 21.73 51.67
C GLU A 439 40.07 21.99 53.10
N GLU A 440 38.75 22.00 53.32
CA GLU A 440 38.15 22.17 54.65
C GLU A 440 38.49 21.01 55.62
N ILE A 441 38.52 19.77 55.13
CA ILE A 441 38.95 18.61 55.91
C ILE A 441 40.43 18.76 56.29
N GLN A 442 41.31 19.13 55.35
CA GLN A 442 42.74 19.31 55.63
C GLN A 442 42.99 20.43 56.66
N ILE A 443 42.21 21.51 56.62
CA ILE A 443 42.22 22.58 57.62
C ILE A 443 41.77 22.05 58.99
N LYS A 444 40.74 21.20 59.04
CA LYS A 444 40.28 20.59 60.30
C LYS A 444 41.32 19.61 60.85
N GLU A 445 41.91 18.75 60.02
CA GLU A 445 42.99 17.83 60.39
C GLU A 445 44.19 18.57 60.99
N ASN A 446 44.64 19.66 60.35
CA ASN A 446 45.71 20.49 60.89
C ASN A 446 45.33 21.15 62.23
N THR A 447 44.06 21.55 62.39
CA THR A 447 43.54 22.09 63.67
C THR A 447 43.57 21.01 64.76
N ILE A 448 43.12 19.79 64.45
CA ILE A 448 43.14 18.63 65.35
C ILE A 448 44.57 18.24 65.71
N TYR A 449 45.50 18.23 64.75
CA TYR A 449 46.92 17.98 65.00
C TYR A 449 47.52 18.99 65.99
N ILE A 450 47.28 20.29 65.78
CA ILE A 450 47.73 21.35 66.69
C ILE A 450 47.14 21.13 68.09
N ASP A 451 45.84 20.90 68.21
CA ASP A 451 45.20 20.77 69.53
C ASP A 451 45.54 19.45 70.25
N GLU A 452 45.49 18.30 69.57
CA GLU A 452 45.68 16.96 70.16
C GLU A 452 47.14 16.52 70.28
N VAL A 453 48.01 16.90 69.35
CA VAL A 453 49.41 16.43 69.28
C VAL A 453 50.40 17.46 69.83
N LEU A 454 50.12 18.76 69.71
CA LEU A 454 51.00 19.82 70.24
C LEU A 454 50.47 20.37 71.57
N CYS A 455 49.29 20.99 71.56
CA CYS A 455 48.74 21.69 72.72
C CYS A 455 48.39 20.76 73.88
N MET A 456 47.76 19.61 73.63
CA MET A 456 47.30 18.70 74.67
C MET A 456 48.44 18.01 75.45
N PRO A 457 49.54 17.52 74.82
CA PRO A 457 50.70 17.02 75.56
C PRO A 457 51.40 18.10 76.37
N MET A 458 51.58 19.31 75.81
CA MET A 458 52.12 20.44 76.57
C MET A 458 51.21 20.78 77.77
N ARG A 459 49.89 20.82 77.60
CA ARG A 459 48.91 20.97 78.70
C ARG A 459 49.03 19.88 79.76
N LYS A 460 49.23 18.62 79.38
CA LYS A 460 49.41 17.48 80.30
C LYS A 460 50.72 17.54 81.09
N SER A 461 51.74 18.24 80.60
CA SER A 461 52.99 18.48 81.36
C SER A 461 52.89 19.58 82.43
N ILE A 462 51.79 20.33 82.48
CA ILE A 462 51.52 21.26 83.59
C ILE A 462 51.15 20.40 84.81
N PRO A 463 51.92 20.45 85.92
CA PRO A 463 51.63 19.61 87.08
C PRO A 463 50.27 19.98 87.69
N PRO A 464 49.54 19.01 88.28
CA PRO A 464 48.42 19.29 89.15
C PRO A 464 48.85 20.27 90.23
N ARG A 465 48.09 21.35 90.42
CA ARG A 465 48.33 22.27 91.53
C ARG A 465 47.66 21.69 92.77
N ASP A 466 48.33 20.75 93.40
CA ASP A 466 47.96 20.26 94.73
C ASP A 466 47.85 21.45 95.70
N GLY A 467 46.90 21.36 96.63
CA GLY A 467 46.67 22.38 97.64
C GLY A 467 47.78 22.34 98.70
N ASP A 468 48.24 23.51 99.10
CA ASP A 468 49.35 23.76 100.04
C ASP A 468 50.71 23.26 99.49
N ASP A 469 51.77 24.07 99.34
CA ASP A 469 52.18 25.23 100.14
C ASP A 469 52.92 26.30 99.27
N HIS A 470 53.54 27.30 99.90
CA HIS A 470 54.32 28.37 99.26
C HIS A 470 55.63 27.85 98.63
N GLY A 471 55.64 27.63 97.31
CA GLY A 471 56.83 27.27 96.51
C GLY A 471 56.93 28.04 95.18
N GLU A 472 58.16 28.21 94.68
CA GLU A 472 58.46 29.08 93.53
C GLU A 472 58.12 28.46 92.16
N TRP A 473 57.70 29.29 91.21
CA TRP A 473 57.46 28.89 89.82
C TRP A 473 58.79 28.82 89.05
N ALA A 474 59.47 27.66 89.12
CA ALA A 474 60.72 27.39 88.42
C ALA A 474 60.53 27.26 86.89
N GLY A 475 60.34 28.40 86.22
CA GLY A 475 60.09 28.47 84.78
C GLY A 475 61.32 28.15 83.93
N GLY A 476 61.52 26.87 83.59
CA GLY A 476 62.54 26.41 82.64
C GLY A 476 61.95 26.03 81.27
N LEU A 477 62.25 26.81 80.23
CA LEU A 477 62.02 26.40 78.83
C LEU A 477 63.10 25.41 78.41
N HIS A 478 62.72 24.18 78.04
CA HIS A 478 63.68 23.19 77.51
C HIS A 478 64.03 23.52 76.05
N PRO A 479 65.31 23.59 75.62
CA PRO A 479 65.69 24.22 74.34
C PRO A 479 65.39 23.43 73.05
N GLU A 480 64.62 22.35 73.08
CA GLU A 480 64.44 21.42 71.95
C GLU A 480 62.96 21.26 71.58
N ALA A 481 62.38 22.33 71.03
CA ALA A 481 61.05 22.33 70.43
C ALA A 481 60.94 23.36 69.28
N VAL A 482 61.90 23.32 68.33
CA VAL A 482 61.85 24.10 67.08
C VAL A 482 62.13 23.17 65.90
N CYS A 483 61.06 22.72 65.25
CA CYS A 483 61.03 22.34 63.84
C CYS A 483 59.60 22.48 63.32
#